data_AF-A0A7V1LQC3-F1
#
_entry.id   AF-A0A7V1LQC3-F1
#
_cell.length_a   1.000
_cell.length_b   1.000
_cell.length_c   1.000
_cell.angle_alpha   90.00
_cell.angle_beta   90.00
_cell.angle_gamma   90.00
#
_symmetry.space_group_name_H-M   'P 1'
#
loop_
_entity.id
_entity.type
_entity.pdbx_description
1 polymer ?
#
loop_
_entity_poly.entity_id
_entity_poly.type
_entity_poly.pdbx_seq_one_letter_code
_entity_poly.pdbx_strand_id
1 'polypeptide(L)'
;MTEALDYISLERSEQHSLIAGTRKYLEFPQSEQVNELSHFDIEIYNEIIKLLKKGDEKKAVLMVTKIKNKIYEDNFLIGNIYFYGVKNDKKAEEYYKKAIEKGNSGAMNNLAMLLFERKLRKEEALELARKSTIAKKYLANLHTLLMVLLWNDEIEESIKIWKSELFKEEYINRWIKGISEIFNFFIAKKQYNFVYKVFTENKFEIKERYKPIYFALLHFMGGKYETERKKMGPELKETVDEIITAIKQMGKDYS
;
A
#
# COMPACT_ATOMS: atom_id res chain seq x y z
N MET A 1 39.25 -2.65 13.44
CA MET A 1 38.74 -1.46 14.15
C MET A 1 38.00 -0.61 13.12
N THR A 2 36.67 -0.73 13.04
CA THR A 2 35.71 0.18 13.73
C THR A 2 36.04 1.62 13.36
N GLU A 3 35.33 2.26 12.42
CA GLU A 3 34.20 3.12 12.81
C GLU A 3 33.24 3.52 11.65
N ALA A 4 33.36 2.95 10.44
CA ALA A 4 32.56 3.42 9.29
C ALA A 4 31.21 2.69 9.08
N LEU A 5 30.93 1.61 9.84
CA LEU A 5 29.77 0.73 9.64
C LEU A 5 28.61 0.97 10.62
N ASP A 6 28.80 1.75 11.70
CA ASP A 6 27.79 1.91 12.76
C ASP A 6 26.87 3.14 12.62
N TYR A 7 27.17 4.09 11.71
CA TYR A 7 26.30 5.26 11.51
C TYR A 7 25.27 5.12 10.36
N ILE A 8 25.33 4.02 9.60
CA ILE A 8 24.47 3.79 8.41
C ILE A 8 23.24 2.91 8.75
N SER A 9 23.18 2.32 9.94
CA SER A 9 22.23 1.25 10.26
C SER A 9 20.93 1.69 10.94
N LEU A 10 20.76 2.96 11.36
CA LEU A 10 19.59 3.36 12.18
C LEU A 10 18.71 4.52 11.66
N GLU A 11 19.06 5.21 10.56
CA GLU A 11 18.21 6.28 9.98
C GLU A 11 17.41 5.88 8.72
N ARG A 12 17.59 4.65 8.21
CA ARG A 12 17.03 4.24 6.91
C ARG A 12 15.57 3.76 6.94
N SER A 13 15.01 3.43 8.10
CA SER A 13 13.66 2.86 8.22
C SER A 13 12.55 3.94 8.17
N GLU A 14 12.81 5.14 8.69
CA GLU A 14 11.82 6.22 8.69
C GLU A 14 11.82 7.03 7.38
N GLN A 15 12.99 7.20 6.75
CA GLN A 15 13.12 7.89 5.46
C GLN A 15 12.39 7.16 4.32
N HIS A 16 12.31 5.82 4.36
CA HIS A 16 11.51 5.06 3.40
C HIS A 16 10.00 5.16 3.66
N SER A 17 9.53 5.42 4.87
CA SER A 17 8.09 5.55 5.14
C SER A 17 7.51 6.86 4.60
N LEU A 18 8.20 7.98 4.87
CA LEU A 18 7.75 9.31 4.46
C LEU A 18 7.84 9.51 2.95
N ILE A 19 8.95 9.07 2.34
CA ILE A 19 9.17 9.21 0.91
C ILE A 19 8.51 8.08 0.13
N ALA A 20 8.56 6.82 0.56
CA ALA A 20 7.91 5.74 -0.18
C ALA A 20 6.42 5.65 0.07
N GLY A 21 5.84 6.28 1.10
CA GLY A 21 4.39 6.43 1.26
C GLY A 21 3.82 7.42 0.25
N THR A 22 4.44 8.59 0.11
CA THR A 22 3.97 9.61 -0.84
C THR A 22 4.49 9.39 -2.27
N ARG A 23 5.68 8.80 -2.46
CA ARG A 23 6.10 8.21 -3.75
C ARG A 23 5.33 6.94 -4.11
N LYS A 24 4.90 6.06 -3.19
CA LYS A 24 4.05 4.88 -3.55
C LYS A 24 2.82 5.28 -4.35
N TYR A 25 2.27 6.46 -4.05
CA TYR A 25 1.05 6.98 -4.67
C TYR A 25 1.30 8.02 -5.76
N LEU A 26 2.53 8.55 -5.88
CA LEU A 26 2.92 9.53 -6.91
C LEU A 26 3.91 8.96 -7.96
N GLU A 27 4.56 7.83 -7.70
CA GLU A 27 5.46 7.14 -8.63
C GLU A 27 4.74 6.01 -9.37
N PHE A 28 3.92 6.44 -10.33
CA PHE A 28 3.64 5.81 -11.63
C PHE A 28 2.51 4.75 -11.77
N PRO A 29 1.81 4.72 -12.94
CA PRO A 29 2.18 5.35 -14.21
C PRO A 29 1.50 6.71 -14.42
N GLN A 30 2.29 7.74 -14.78
CA GLN A 30 1.86 8.96 -15.50
C GLN A 30 0.35 9.25 -15.41
N SER A 31 -0.19 9.48 -14.21
CA SER A 31 -1.55 9.97 -14.13
C SER A 31 -1.52 11.34 -14.76
N GLU A 32 -2.40 11.61 -15.71
CA GLU A 32 -2.59 12.92 -16.36
C GLU A 32 -2.57 14.11 -15.37
N GLN A 33 -2.81 13.86 -14.07
CA GLN A 33 -2.69 14.82 -12.96
C GLN A 33 -1.27 15.32 -12.63
N VAL A 34 -0.19 14.59 -12.95
CA VAL A 34 1.19 15.08 -12.70
C VAL A 34 1.66 16.03 -13.80
N ASN A 35 1.11 15.87 -15.02
CA ASN A 35 1.39 16.79 -16.13
C ASN A 35 0.70 18.16 -15.95
N GLU A 36 -0.11 18.33 -14.92
CA GLU A 36 -0.73 19.61 -14.53
C GLU A 36 0.01 20.34 -13.39
N LEU A 37 1.04 19.71 -12.78
CA LEU A 37 1.86 20.35 -11.75
C LEU A 37 2.95 21.17 -12.45
N SER A 38 2.86 22.49 -12.31
CA SER A 38 3.90 23.39 -12.80
C SER A 38 5.22 23.11 -12.07
N HIS A 39 6.37 23.43 -12.67
CA HIS A 39 7.68 23.36 -12.00
C HIS A 39 7.68 24.03 -10.60
N PHE A 40 6.82 25.03 -10.40
CA PHE A 40 6.61 25.75 -9.14
C PHE A 40 5.93 24.88 -8.05
N ASP A 41 5.05 23.96 -8.42
CA ASP A 41 4.32 23.09 -7.47
C ASP A 41 5.21 21.98 -6.91
N ILE A 42 6.22 21.54 -7.69
CA ILE A 42 7.24 20.57 -7.24
C ILE A 42 8.16 21.19 -6.18
N GLU A 43 8.54 22.46 -6.34
CA GLU A 43 9.39 23.17 -5.35
C GLU A 43 8.67 23.37 -4.02
N ILE A 44 7.39 23.76 -4.05
CA ILE A 44 6.57 23.88 -2.84
C ILE A 44 6.45 22.52 -2.15
N TYR A 45 6.21 21.46 -2.91
CA TYR A 45 6.11 20.12 -2.38
C TYR A 45 7.41 19.66 -1.70
N ASN A 46 8.56 19.89 -2.32
CA ASN A 46 9.86 19.58 -1.72
C ASN A 46 10.09 20.34 -0.41
N GLU A 47 9.67 21.61 -0.34
CA GLU A 47 9.79 22.40 0.88
C GLU A 47 8.81 21.91 1.96
N ILE A 48 7.60 21.47 1.61
CA ILE A 48 6.67 20.80 2.54
C ILE A 48 7.35 19.57 3.17
N ILE A 49 7.96 18.70 2.35
CA ILE A 49 8.67 17.52 2.85
C ILE A 49 9.82 17.89 3.78
N LYS A 50 10.58 18.95 3.44
CA LYS A 50 11.67 19.44 4.29
C LYS A 50 11.16 20.00 5.61
N LEU A 51 10.04 20.72 5.62
CA LEU A 51 9.41 21.24 6.84
C LEU A 51 8.90 20.11 7.73
N LEU A 52 8.28 19.09 7.15
CA LEU A 52 7.84 17.89 7.87
C LEU A 52 9.01 17.15 8.51
N LYS A 53 10.14 17.00 7.80
CA LYS A 53 11.38 16.41 8.36
C LYS A 53 11.94 17.22 9.54
N LYS A 54 11.66 18.52 9.60
CA LYS A 54 12.06 19.40 10.71
C LYS A 54 11.01 19.46 11.84
N GLY A 55 9.91 18.72 11.73
CA GLY A 55 8.79 18.77 12.68
C GLY A 55 7.95 20.06 12.58
N ASP A 56 8.14 20.88 11.54
CA ASP A 56 7.43 22.16 11.40
C ASP A 56 6.10 21.97 10.64
N GLU A 57 5.20 21.21 11.24
CA GLU A 57 3.91 20.80 10.66
C GLU A 57 3.04 22.01 10.29
N LYS A 58 3.03 23.04 11.14
CA LYS A 58 2.24 24.25 10.91
C LYS A 58 2.70 24.95 9.63
N LYS A 59 4.01 25.09 9.41
CA LYS A 59 4.53 25.68 8.17
C LYS A 59 4.34 24.76 6.98
N ALA A 60 4.43 23.44 7.16
CA ALA A 60 4.15 22.48 6.08
C ALA A 60 2.70 22.61 5.57
N VAL A 61 1.72 22.67 6.48
CA VAL A 61 0.31 22.90 6.14
C VAL A 61 0.10 24.28 5.51
N LEU A 62 0.75 25.32 6.04
CA LEU A 62 0.67 26.67 5.46
C LEU A 62 1.28 26.74 4.05
N MET A 63 2.30 25.95 3.74
CA MET A 63 2.89 25.91 2.39
C MET A 63 1.90 25.39 1.34
N VAL A 64 0.96 24.52 1.73
CA VAL A 64 -0.10 24.03 0.83
C VAL A 64 -0.93 25.18 0.26
N THR A 65 -1.17 26.24 1.06
CA THR A 65 -1.97 27.39 0.62
C THR A 65 -1.26 28.27 -0.42
N LYS A 66 0.03 28.01 -0.72
CA LYS A 66 0.84 28.77 -1.69
C LYS A 66 0.88 28.13 -3.08
N ILE A 67 0.31 26.94 -3.25
CA ILE A 67 0.22 26.24 -4.55
C ILE A 67 -0.66 27.08 -5.48
N LYS A 68 -0.10 27.55 -6.61
CA LYS A 68 -0.62 28.68 -7.40
C LYS A 68 -1.83 28.33 -8.28
N ASN A 69 -2.11 27.05 -8.51
CA ASN A 69 -3.32 26.64 -9.22
C ASN A 69 -4.53 26.84 -8.28
N LYS A 70 -5.13 28.03 -8.35
CA LYS A 70 -6.24 28.47 -7.49
C LYS A 70 -7.53 27.69 -7.74
N ILE A 71 -7.67 26.53 -7.08
CA ILE A 71 -8.96 25.93 -6.66
C ILE A 71 -8.91 25.42 -5.19
N TYR A 72 -7.75 25.47 -4.53
CA TYR A 72 -7.46 24.52 -3.46
C TYR A 72 -7.44 25.09 -2.04
N GLU A 73 -8.59 24.97 -1.37
CA GLU A 73 -8.62 24.21 -0.12
C GLU A 73 -8.47 22.73 -0.51
N ASP A 74 -7.27 22.28 -0.90
CA ASP A 74 -7.05 20.87 -1.23
C ASP A 74 -7.00 20.06 0.06
N ASN A 75 -8.16 19.91 0.68
CA ASN A 75 -8.34 19.09 1.86
C ASN A 75 -7.84 17.65 1.59
N PHE A 76 -7.79 17.20 0.34
CA PHE A 76 -7.16 15.92 0.01
C PHE A 76 -5.64 15.95 0.18
N LEU A 77 -4.94 16.96 -0.35
CA LEU A 77 -3.49 17.12 -0.13
C LEU A 77 -3.15 17.36 1.35
N ILE A 78 -3.93 18.18 2.06
CA ILE A 78 -3.75 18.39 3.50
C ILE A 78 -3.96 17.08 4.27
N GLY A 79 -4.97 16.30 3.91
CA GLY A 79 -5.21 14.96 4.44
C GLY A 79 -4.00 14.04 4.24
N ASN A 80 -3.40 14.05 3.04
CA ASN A 80 -2.19 13.27 2.74
C ASN A 80 -0.98 13.69 3.57
N ILE A 81 -0.80 14.99 3.80
CA ILE A 81 0.26 15.51 4.66
C ILE A 81 0.07 15.02 6.10
N TYR A 82 -1.16 15.10 6.61
CA TYR A 82 -1.44 14.61 7.96
C TYR A 82 -1.27 13.10 8.06
N PHE A 83 -1.69 12.34 7.07
CA PHE A 83 -1.64 10.88 7.12
C PHE A 83 -0.21 10.34 6.94
N TYR A 84 0.47 10.75 5.86
CA TYR A 84 1.77 10.20 5.51
C TYR A 84 2.95 10.94 6.13
N GLY A 85 2.81 12.25 6.32
CA GLY A 85 3.87 13.12 6.84
C GLY A 85 3.85 13.23 8.36
N VAL A 86 2.80 13.87 8.87
CA VAL A 86 2.64 14.17 10.30
C VAL A 86 2.24 12.94 11.12
N LYS A 87 1.65 11.93 10.49
CA LYS A 87 1.06 10.75 11.12
C LYS A 87 -0.05 11.09 12.13
N ASN A 88 -0.88 12.09 11.81
CA ASN A 88 -2.04 12.47 12.60
C ASN A 88 -3.33 12.00 11.92
N ASP A 89 -3.79 10.80 12.28
CA ASP A 89 -4.94 10.16 11.64
C ASP A 89 -6.24 10.95 11.82
N LYS A 90 -6.46 11.58 12.99
CA LYS A 90 -7.69 12.35 13.26
C LYS A 90 -7.82 13.54 12.30
N LYS A 91 -6.73 14.29 12.14
CA LYS A 91 -6.71 15.41 11.19
C LYS A 91 -6.77 14.91 9.75
N ALA A 92 -6.03 13.85 9.41
CA ALA A 92 -6.10 13.27 8.07
C ALA A 92 -7.54 12.91 7.68
N GLU A 93 -8.25 12.21 8.57
CA GLU A 93 -9.65 11.87 8.37
C GLU A 93 -10.55 13.11 8.24
N GLU A 94 -10.41 14.11 9.11
CA GLU A 94 -11.18 15.36 9.04
C GLU A 94 -11.05 16.01 7.65
N TYR A 95 -9.82 16.12 7.16
CA TYR A 95 -9.52 16.72 5.87
C TYR A 95 -9.98 15.82 4.71
N TYR A 96 -9.84 14.49 4.80
CA TYR A 96 -10.41 13.60 3.80
C TYR A 96 -11.94 13.72 3.72
N LYS A 97 -12.64 13.83 4.84
CA LYS A 97 -14.09 14.04 4.87
C LYS A 97 -14.50 15.34 4.19
N LYS A 98 -13.83 16.45 4.49
CA LYS A 98 -14.05 17.74 3.80
C LYS A 98 -13.78 17.67 2.30
N ALA A 99 -12.82 16.86 1.87
CA ALA A 99 -12.54 16.64 0.45
C ALA A 99 -13.61 15.78 -0.23
N ILE A 100 -14.12 14.76 0.47
CA ILE A 100 -15.21 13.88 0.01
C ILE A 100 -16.50 14.67 -0.17
N GLU A 101 -16.83 15.59 0.74
CA GLU A 101 -17.98 16.50 0.64
C GLU A 101 -17.94 17.35 -0.65
N LYS A 102 -16.74 17.64 -1.16
CA LYS A 102 -16.51 18.35 -2.42
C LYS A 102 -16.37 17.43 -3.64
N GLY A 103 -16.67 16.14 -3.50
CA GLY A 103 -16.64 15.15 -4.59
C GLY A 103 -15.27 14.57 -4.91
N ASN A 104 -14.27 14.73 -4.04
CA ASN A 104 -12.93 14.18 -4.29
C ASN A 104 -12.89 12.66 -4.07
N SER A 105 -12.84 11.89 -5.17
CA SER A 105 -12.77 10.42 -5.12
C SER A 105 -11.42 9.87 -4.64
N GLY A 106 -10.33 10.64 -4.76
CA GLY A 106 -9.02 10.28 -4.20
C GLY A 106 -9.05 10.27 -2.68
N ALA A 107 -9.76 11.22 -2.06
CA ALA A 107 -9.96 11.27 -0.62
C ALA A 107 -10.78 10.08 -0.10
N MET A 108 -11.75 9.59 -0.88
CA MET A 108 -12.48 8.35 -0.53
C MET A 108 -11.53 7.16 -0.42
N ASN A 109 -10.63 6.99 -1.39
CA ASN A 109 -9.63 5.91 -1.37
C ASN A 109 -8.69 6.03 -0.17
N ASN A 110 -8.18 7.23 0.09
CA ASN A 110 -7.19 7.42 1.16
C ASN A 110 -7.83 7.32 2.54
N LEU A 111 -9.08 7.74 2.70
CA LEU A 111 -9.83 7.48 3.92
C LEU A 111 -10.08 5.98 4.09
N ALA A 112 -10.49 5.25 3.05
CA ALA A 112 -10.64 3.80 3.12
C ALA A 112 -9.34 3.09 3.54
N MET A 113 -8.19 3.52 2.99
CA MET A 113 -6.88 2.98 3.37
C MET A 113 -6.51 3.33 4.82
N LEU A 114 -6.76 4.56 5.28
CA LEU A 114 -6.54 4.96 6.68
C LEU A 114 -7.36 4.08 7.62
N LEU A 115 -8.66 3.89 7.33
CA LEU A 115 -9.55 3.04 8.11
C LEU A 115 -9.04 1.60 8.16
N PHE A 116 -8.60 1.07 7.02
CA PHE A 116 -7.98 -0.25 6.92
C PHE A 116 -6.70 -0.38 7.76
N GLU A 117 -5.71 0.49 7.56
CA GLU A 117 -4.41 0.41 8.27
C GLU A 117 -4.55 0.55 9.78
N ARG A 118 -5.55 1.33 10.23
CA ARG A 118 -5.88 1.54 11.65
C ARG A 118 -6.91 0.55 12.20
N LYS A 119 -7.44 -0.35 11.37
CA LYS A 119 -8.45 -1.35 11.74
C LYS A 119 -9.70 -0.72 12.36
N LEU A 120 -10.15 0.39 11.78
CA LEU A 120 -11.31 1.16 12.22
C LEU A 120 -12.46 1.06 11.20
N ARG A 121 -13.70 0.95 11.68
CA ARG A 121 -14.94 1.13 10.88
C ARG A 121 -14.88 0.35 9.56
N LYS A 122 -14.81 -0.96 9.70
CA LYS A 122 -14.58 -1.96 8.66
C LYS A 122 -15.56 -1.84 7.48
N GLU A 123 -16.83 -1.60 7.77
CA GLU A 123 -17.90 -1.44 6.78
C GLU A 123 -17.82 -0.09 6.05
N GLU A 124 -17.49 1.00 6.76
CA GLU A 124 -17.27 2.33 6.16
C GLU A 124 -16.09 2.29 5.20
N ALA A 125 -15.00 1.61 5.58
CA ALA A 125 -13.84 1.43 4.72
C ALA A 125 -14.23 0.74 3.40
N LEU A 126 -15.09 -0.28 3.45
CA LEU A 126 -15.56 -1.01 2.28
C LEU A 126 -16.40 -0.12 1.37
N GLU A 127 -17.35 0.62 1.94
CA GLU A 127 -18.20 1.55 1.19
C GLU A 127 -17.36 2.61 0.46
N LEU A 128 -16.42 3.23 1.17
CA LEU A 128 -15.52 4.24 0.60
C LEU A 128 -14.62 3.66 -0.49
N ALA A 129 -14.05 2.47 -0.28
CA ALA A 129 -13.21 1.80 -1.28
C ALA A 129 -14.00 1.54 -2.57
N ARG A 130 -15.22 0.98 -2.46
CA ARG A 130 -16.11 0.74 -3.62
C ARG A 130 -16.43 2.01 -4.38
N LYS A 131 -16.85 3.06 -3.68
CA LYS A 131 -17.15 4.37 -4.29
C LYS A 131 -15.95 4.94 -5.01
N SER A 132 -14.75 4.83 -4.42
CA SER A 132 -13.52 5.32 -5.04
C SER A 132 -13.21 4.62 -6.36
N THR A 133 -13.41 3.29 -6.44
CA THR A 133 -13.15 2.49 -7.64
C THR A 133 -14.16 2.75 -8.76
N ILE A 134 -15.43 3.00 -8.42
CA ILE A 134 -16.46 3.40 -9.39
C ILE A 134 -16.11 4.74 -10.04
N ALA A 135 -15.66 5.70 -9.23
CA ALA A 135 -15.29 7.02 -9.73
C ALA A 135 -14.00 7.00 -10.58
N LYS A 136 -12.98 6.25 -10.13
CA LYS A 136 -11.70 6.09 -10.82
C LYS A 136 -11.13 4.69 -10.58
N LYS A 137 -10.87 3.95 -11.66
CA LYS A 137 -10.34 2.59 -11.61
C LYS A 137 -8.81 2.56 -11.77
N TYR A 138 -8.09 3.28 -10.92
CA TYR A 138 -6.63 3.19 -10.88
C TYR A 138 -6.17 1.96 -10.12
N LEU A 139 -4.94 1.52 -10.39
CA LEU A 139 -4.31 0.38 -9.72
C LEU A 139 -4.35 0.52 -8.20
N ALA A 140 -4.10 1.72 -7.68
CA ALA A 140 -4.17 2.04 -6.26
C ALA A 140 -5.58 1.85 -5.66
N ASN A 141 -6.63 2.26 -6.38
CA ASN A 141 -8.01 2.06 -5.93
C ASN A 141 -8.38 0.57 -5.88
N LEU A 142 -7.97 -0.18 -6.91
CA LEU A 142 -8.18 -1.63 -6.96
C LEU A 142 -7.43 -2.36 -5.86
N HIS A 143 -6.22 -1.93 -5.52
CA HIS A 143 -5.48 -2.42 -4.36
C HIS A 143 -6.27 -2.23 -3.07
N THR A 144 -6.63 -0.98 -2.76
CA THR A 144 -7.35 -0.64 -1.52
C THR A 144 -8.64 -1.45 -1.44
N LEU A 145 -9.41 -1.50 -2.53
CA LEU A 145 -10.64 -2.30 -2.57
C LEU A 145 -10.37 -3.77 -2.28
N LEU A 146 -9.37 -4.39 -2.90
CA LEU A 146 -9.05 -5.80 -2.65
C LEU A 146 -8.66 -6.05 -1.19
N MET A 147 -7.77 -5.21 -0.62
CA MET A 147 -7.36 -5.34 0.78
C MET A 147 -8.55 -5.20 1.72
N VAL A 148 -9.43 -4.23 1.48
CA VAL A 148 -10.62 -4.00 2.32
C VAL A 148 -11.66 -5.11 2.13
N LEU A 149 -11.83 -5.67 0.93
CA LEU A 149 -12.68 -6.85 0.71
C LEU A 149 -12.18 -8.05 1.50
N LEU A 150 -10.87 -8.33 1.48
CA LEU A 150 -10.27 -9.40 2.27
C LEU A 150 -10.44 -9.19 3.77
N TRP A 151 -10.32 -7.95 4.23
CA TRP A 151 -10.63 -7.62 5.63
C TRP A 151 -12.09 -7.92 5.95
N ASN A 152 -13.00 -7.58 5.04
CA ASN A 152 -14.46 -7.81 5.12
C ASN A 152 -14.91 -9.25 4.84
N ASP A 153 -13.97 -10.19 4.67
CA ASP A 153 -14.29 -11.59 4.37
C ASP A 153 -15.07 -11.78 3.04
N GLU A 154 -15.04 -10.78 2.16
CA GLU A 154 -15.63 -10.79 0.82
C GLU A 154 -14.70 -11.52 -0.17
N ILE A 155 -14.43 -12.79 0.13
CA ILE A 155 -13.38 -13.57 -0.54
C ILE A 155 -13.68 -13.77 -2.03
N GLU A 156 -14.91 -14.11 -2.41
CA GLU A 156 -15.26 -14.37 -3.81
C GLU A 156 -15.03 -13.14 -4.70
N GLU A 157 -15.45 -11.97 -4.21
CA GLU A 157 -15.25 -10.72 -4.92
C GLU A 157 -13.77 -10.32 -4.99
N SER A 158 -13.01 -10.50 -3.91
CA SER A 158 -11.57 -10.23 -3.91
C SER A 158 -10.83 -11.07 -4.97
N ILE A 159 -11.19 -12.36 -5.12
CA ILE A 159 -10.64 -13.26 -6.14
C ILE A 159 -11.07 -12.82 -7.53
N LYS A 160 -12.32 -12.38 -7.71
CA LYS A 160 -12.82 -11.87 -9.00
C LYS A 160 -12.02 -10.65 -9.45
N ILE A 161 -11.84 -9.67 -8.56
CA ILE A 161 -11.05 -8.45 -8.85
C ILE A 161 -9.60 -8.81 -9.15
N TRP A 162 -8.99 -9.71 -8.37
CA TRP A 162 -7.65 -10.19 -8.66
C TRP A 162 -7.55 -10.71 -10.10
N LYS A 163 -8.43 -11.65 -10.48
CA LYS A 163 -8.38 -12.31 -11.79
C LYS A 163 -8.68 -11.36 -12.95
N SER A 164 -9.66 -10.48 -12.83
CA SER A 164 -10.08 -9.62 -13.95
C SER A 164 -9.25 -8.35 -14.09
N GLU A 165 -8.75 -7.80 -12.97
CA GLU A 165 -8.14 -6.47 -12.97
C GLU A 165 -6.64 -6.48 -12.70
N LEU A 166 -6.20 -7.25 -11.69
CA LEU A 166 -4.85 -7.13 -11.13
C LEU A 166 -3.87 -8.18 -11.67
N PHE A 167 -4.38 -9.33 -12.12
CA PHE A 167 -3.57 -10.45 -12.63
C PHE A 167 -3.10 -10.20 -14.06
N LYS A 168 -2.29 -9.16 -14.24
CA LYS A 168 -1.69 -8.76 -15.51
C LYS A 168 -0.18 -8.72 -15.36
N GLU A 169 0.53 -9.25 -16.36
CA GLU A 169 2.00 -9.35 -16.35
C GLU A 169 2.67 -8.01 -16.04
N GLU A 170 2.20 -6.92 -16.65
CA GLU A 170 2.72 -5.57 -16.39
C GLU A 170 2.66 -5.20 -14.91
N TYR A 171 1.53 -5.43 -14.23
CA TYR A 171 1.35 -5.07 -12.82
C TYR A 171 2.17 -5.98 -11.91
N ILE A 172 2.18 -7.27 -12.21
CA ILE A 172 2.98 -8.27 -11.50
C ILE A 172 4.47 -7.94 -11.56
N ASN A 173 4.93 -7.38 -12.68
CA ASN A 173 6.35 -7.03 -12.86
C ASN A 173 6.71 -5.67 -12.27
N ARG A 174 5.83 -4.66 -12.36
CA ARG A 174 6.12 -3.28 -11.94
C ARG A 174 5.78 -2.99 -10.49
N TRP A 175 4.77 -3.66 -9.92
CA TRP A 175 4.21 -3.32 -8.61
C TRP A 175 4.39 -4.43 -7.57
N ILE A 176 5.64 -4.87 -7.42
CA ILE A 176 6.03 -6.04 -6.62
C ILE A 176 5.53 -5.95 -5.18
N LYS A 177 5.66 -4.79 -4.53
CA LYS A 177 5.29 -4.64 -3.12
C LYS A 177 3.78 -4.80 -2.90
N GLY A 178 2.94 -4.15 -3.70
CA GLY A 178 1.48 -4.26 -3.54
C GLY A 178 0.97 -5.66 -3.89
N ILE A 179 1.54 -6.30 -4.91
CA ILE A 179 1.24 -7.69 -5.22
C ILE A 179 1.65 -8.65 -4.08
N SER A 180 2.79 -8.40 -3.44
CA SER A 180 3.24 -9.15 -2.26
C SER A 180 2.29 -8.97 -1.08
N GLU A 181 1.85 -7.73 -0.82
CA GLU A 181 0.85 -7.40 0.21
C GLU A 181 -0.46 -8.18 -0.02
N ILE A 182 -0.94 -8.22 -1.26
CA ILE A 182 -2.14 -8.98 -1.66
C ILE A 182 -1.96 -10.49 -1.42
N PHE A 183 -0.85 -11.08 -1.87
CA PHE A 183 -0.61 -12.52 -1.66
C PHE A 183 -0.55 -12.87 -0.17
N ASN A 184 0.21 -12.11 0.61
CA ASN A 184 0.31 -12.31 2.05
C ASN A 184 -1.07 -12.26 2.72
N PHE A 185 -1.94 -11.35 2.29
CA PHE A 185 -3.26 -11.23 2.87
C PHE A 185 -4.20 -12.36 2.47
N PHE A 186 -4.19 -12.80 1.20
CA PHE A 186 -4.91 -14.02 0.82
C PHE A 186 -4.46 -15.24 1.64
N ILE A 187 -3.15 -15.38 1.90
CA ILE A 187 -2.62 -16.46 2.75
C ILE A 187 -3.12 -16.27 4.20
N ALA A 188 -3.09 -15.05 4.74
CA ALA A 188 -3.60 -14.78 6.10
C ALA A 188 -5.10 -15.11 6.23
N LYS A 189 -5.90 -14.88 5.17
CA LYS A 189 -7.32 -15.29 5.07
C LYS A 189 -7.49 -16.76 4.65
N LYS A 190 -6.43 -17.57 4.76
CA LYS A 190 -6.40 -19.03 4.52
C LYS A 190 -6.76 -19.46 3.09
N GLN A 191 -6.62 -18.56 2.11
CA GLN A 191 -6.90 -18.85 0.70
C GLN A 191 -5.73 -19.56 0.00
N TYR A 192 -5.18 -20.59 0.65
CA TYR A 192 -3.93 -21.24 0.23
C TYR A 192 -4.02 -21.89 -1.14
N ASN A 193 -5.11 -22.61 -1.42
CA ASN A 193 -5.30 -23.29 -2.70
C ASN A 193 -5.38 -22.30 -3.87
N PHE A 194 -6.03 -21.17 -3.67
CA PHE A 194 -6.11 -20.12 -4.67
C PHE A 194 -4.71 -19.55 -4.96
N VAL A 195 -3.97 -19.12 -3.93
CA VAL A 195 -2.62 -18.57 -4.10
C VAL A 195 -1.66 -19.60 -4.71
N TYR A 196 -1.78 -20.88 -4.32
CA TYR A 196 -0.98 -21.96 -4.90
C TYR A 196 -1.22 -22.10 -6.40
N LYS A 197 -2.48 -22.12 -6.86
CA LYS A 197 -2.82 -22.15 -8.29
C LYS A 197 -2.27 -20.94 -9.02
N VAL A 198 -2.37 -19.76 -8.42
CA VAL A 198 -1.77 -18.55 -8.99
C VAL A 198 -0.27 -18.74 -9.21
N PHE A 199 0.46 -19.39 -8.31
CA PHE A 199 1.89 -19.66 -8.47
C PHE A 199 2.24 -20.77 -9.47
N THR A 200 1.40 -21.81 -9.60
CA THR A 200 1.75 -23.02 -10.37
C THR A 200 1.09 -23.14 -11.73
N GLU A 201 -0.03 -22.46 -11.96
CA GLU A 201 -0.86 -22.60 -13.17
C GLU A 201 -0.79 -21.34 -14.07
N ASN A 202 0.19 -20.44 -13.86
CA ASN A 202 0.33 -19.20 -14.62
C ASN A 202 1.45 -19.25 -15.67
N LYS A 203 1.45 -18.29 -16.60
CA LYS A 203 2.42 -18.17 -17.71
C LYS A 203 3.58 -17.20 -17.45
N PHE A 204 3.59 -16.46 -16.35
CA PHE A 204 4.50 -15.31 -16.13
C PHE A 204 5.64 -15.58 -15.14
N GLU A 205 5.96 -16.86 -14.89
CA GLU A 205 7.01 -17.27 -13.94
C GLU A 205 6.86 -16.64 -12.54
N ILE A 206 5.61 -16.42 -12.09
CA ILE A 206 5.31 -15.71 -10.83
C ILE A 206 5.98 -16.37 -9.63
N LYS A 207 6.14 -17.70 -9.67
CA LYS A 207 6.83 -18.47 -8.64
C LYS A 207 8.28 -18.01 -8.44
N GLU A 208 9.04 -17.76 -9.52
CA GLU A 208 10.42 -17.31 -9.39
C GLU A 208 10.49 -15.87 -8.88
N ARG A 209 9.56 -15.01 -9.30
CA ARG A 209 9.52 -13.60 -8.86
C ARG A 209 9.18 -13.44 -7.38
N TYR A 210 8.26 -14.23 -6.84
CA TYR A 210 7.82 -14.14 -5.44
C TYR A 210 8.17 -15.41 -4.65
N LYS A 211 9.34 -15.98 -4.96
CA LYS A 211 9.83 -17.24 -4.39
C LYS A 211 9.78 -17.28 -2.85
N PRO A 212 10.13 -16.20 -2.11
CA PRO A 212 9.96 -16.19 -0.65
C PRO A 212 8.50 -16.38 -0.22
N ILE A 213 7.54 -15.72 -0.87
CA ILE A 213 6.12 -15.82 -0.55
C ILE A 213 5.59 -17.21 -0.92
N TYR A 214 6.06 -17.81 -2.02
CA TYR A 214 5.73 -19.19 -2.37
C TYR A 214 6.17 -20.17 -1.26
N PHE A 215 7.40 -20.07 -0.76
CA PHE A 215 7.86 -20.93 0.33
C PHE A 215 7.12 -20.67 1.65
N ALA A 216 6.78 -19.41 1.94
CA ALA A 216 5.92 -19.07 3.07
C ALA A 216 4.53 -19.72 2.94
N LEU A 217 3.90 -19.67 1.75
CA LEU A 217 2.64 -20.38 1.48
C LEU A 217 2.76 -21.87 1.77
N LEU A 218 3.83 -22.53 1.27
CA LEU A 218 4.05 -23.96 1.49
C LEU A 218 4.16 -24.31 2.99
N HIS A 219 4.69 -23.39 3.82
CA HIS A 219 4.70 -23.57 5.27
C HIS A 219 3.28 -23.73 5.83
N PHE A 220 2.34 -22.88 5.42
CA PHE A 220 0.95 -22.94 5.87
C PHE A 220 0.17 -24.13 5.30
N MET A 221 0.55 -24.62 4.13
CA MET A 221 -0.11 -25.78 3.49
C MET A 221 0.32 -27.14 4.07
N GLY A 222 1.29 -27.17 4.99
CA GLY A 222 1.62 -28.33 5.82
C GLY A 222 2.54 -29.37 5.17
N GLY A 223 2.59 -30.56 5.81
CA GLY A 223 3.62 -31.59 5.57
C GLY A 223 3.69 -32.14 4.14
N LYS A 224 2.59 -32.10 3.38
CA LYS A 224 2.57 -32.59 1.98
C LYS A 224 3.54 -31.83 1.05
N TYR A 225 3.99 -30.64 1.45
CA TYR A 225 4.96 -29.84 0.70
C TYR A 225 6.35 -29.78 1.35
N GLU A 226 6.65 -30.64 2.30
CA GLU A 226 7.96 -30.64 2.97
C GLU A 226 9.13 -30.83 1.99
N THR A 227 9.00 -31.76 1.05
CA THR A 227 10.03 -31.99 0.02
C THR A 227 10.26 -30.77 -0.86
N GLU A 228 9.19 -30.07 -1.24
CA GLU A 228 9.31 -28.83 -2.03
C GLU A 228 9.93 -27.71 -1.19
N ARG A 229 9.56 -27.58 0.09
CA ARG A 229 10.19 -26.61 1.01
C ARG A 229 11.69 -26.84 1.20
N LYS A 230 12.16 -28.09 1.16
CA LYS A 230 13.60 -28.42 1.22
C LYS A 230 14.39 -27.93 0.01
N LYS A 231 13.74 -27.57 -1.10
CA LYS A 231 14.37 -26.93 -2.26
C LYS A 231 14.66 -25.44 -2.03
N MET A 232 14.21 -24.88 -0.91
CA MET A 232 14.54 -23.51 -0.52
C MET A 232 16.04 -23.43 -0.21
N GLY A 233 16.75 -22.55 -0.92
CA GLY A 233 18.14 -22.25 -0.62
C GLY A 233 18.26 -21.52 0.73
N PRO A 234 19.40 -21.70 1.44
CA PRO A 234 19.61 -21.10 2.76
C PRO A 234 19.52 -19.56 2.74
N GLU A 235 19.80 -18.93 1.60
CA GLU A 235 19.74 -17.48 1.39
C GLU A 235 18.33 -16.88 1.52
N LEU A 236 17.28 -17.70 1.35
CA LEU A 236 15.89 -17.25 1.45
C LEU A 236 15.30 -17.45 2.84
N LYS A 237 15.96 -18.19 3.73
CA LYS A 237 15.38 -18.67 4.98
C LYS A 237 14.89 -17.54 5.87
N GLU A 238 15.74 -16.54 6.12
CA GLU A 238 15.42 -15.39 6.98
C GLU A 238 14.21 -14.62 6.44
N THR A 239 14.24 -14.24 5.16
CA THR A 239 13.14 -13.56 4.48
C THR A 239 11.82 -14.35 4.55
N VAL A 240 11.88 -15.67 4.39
CA VAL A 240 10.69 -16.54 4.46
C VAL A 240 10.13 -16.59 5.88
N ASP A 241 10.99 -16.69 6.90
CA ASP A 241 10.58 -16.69 8.30
C ASP A 241 9.94 -15.35 8.72
N GLU A 242 10.47 -14.22 8.21
CA GLU A 242 9.88 -12.89 8.36
C GLU A 242 8.49 -12.80 7.72
N ILE A 243 8.35 -13.27 6.47
CA ILE A 243 7.06 -13.28 5.76
C ILE A 243 6.04 -14.15 6.50
N ILE A 244 6.42 -15.34 6.98
CA ILE A 244 5.54 -16.21 7.77
C ILE A 244 5.06 -15.49 9.03
N THR A 245 5.97 -14.79 9.71
CA THR A 245 5.65 -14.00 10.92
C THR A 245 4.68 -12.87 10.59
N ALA A 246 4.93 -12.12 9.52
CA ALA A 246 4.07 -11.05 9.04
C ALA A 246 2.66 -11.55 8.67
N ILE A 247 2.55 -12.69 7.97
CA ILE A 247 1.26 -13.30 7.60
C ILE A 247 0.49 -13.73 8.84
N LYS A 248 1.15 -14.34 9.83
CA LYS A 248 0.52 -14.73 11.11
C LYS A 248 -0.01 -13.52 11.86
N GLN A 249 0.75 -12.44 11.92
CA GLN A 249 0.31 -11.21 12.57
C GLN A 249 -0.85 -10.56 11.82
N MET A 250 -0.77 -10.48 10.48
CA MET A 250 -1.85 -9.98 9.63
C MET A 250 -3.16 -10.76 9.85
N GLY A 251 -3.09 -12.08 9.99
CA GLY A 251 -4.26 -12.90 10.30
C GLY A 251 -4.90 -12.61 11.66
N LYS A 252 -4.15 -12.09 12.64
CA LYS A 252 -4.68 -11.63 13.93
C LYS A 252 -5.22 -10.20 13.86
N ASP A 253 -4.52 -9.32 13.15
CA ASP A 253 -4.87 -7.91 13.04
C ASP A 253 -6.17 -7.68 12.27
N TYR A 254 -6.47 -8.55 11.30
CA TYR A 254 -7.61 -8.45 10.38
C TYR A 254 -8.56 -9.66 10.49
N SER A 255 -8.61 -10.29 11.65
CA SER A 255 -9.60 -11.33 11.99
C SER A 255 -10.99 -10.75 12.22
#